data_AF-M3CEI8-F1
#
_entry.id   AF-M3CEI8-F1
#
_cell.length_a   1.000
_cell.length_b   1.000
_cell.length_c   1.000
_cell.angle_alpha   90.00
_cell.angle_beta   90.00
_cell.angle_gamma   90.00
#
_symmetry.space_group_name_H-M   'P 1'
#
loop_
_entity.id
_entity.type
_entity.pdbx_description
1 polymer ?
#
loop_
_entity_poly.entity_id
_entity_poly.type
_entity_poly.pdbx_seq_one_letter_code
_entity_poly.pdbx_strand_id
1 'polypeptide(L)'
;MTLPLRTRSIPQCLACLRSYAWVDAVPTQTTGLRQQIRGKKKMPKPTGDIPARLRKDLPGFGKKGSIVPMARGMMRNHYFPSRTADYVTMSELRILRAQNIPIKRDYAFGRRDSDTSSTAASDAASLSGPEATEEYTRKAPEVERLTGARSIELLEIFVPHRMDFYRQPIVEEAPKKEESEAAQPKKEERRQQRTASSAAADLLAARTQKPQTKAQPKMTGAIYGSVSQHDVLVAVRASIATNDEAARVIVSEQDVVFTDEKARAENKIKELGDWEVEIKVRGEENGVKRIVRVVPQEA
;
A
#
# COMPACT_ATOMS: atom_id res chain seq x y z
N MET A 1 39.97 -54.04 41.85
CA MET A 1 40.17 -54.60 40.49
C MET A 1 40.07 -53.46 39.48
N THR A 2 41.23 -52.92 39.11
CA THR A 2 41.58 -52.16 37.89
C THR A 2 40.54 -51.22 37.23
N LEU A 3 40.62 -49.92 37.55
CA LEU A 3 40.21 -48.85 36.63
C LEU A 3 41.23 -48.79 35.47
N PRO A 4 40.82 -48.72 34.19
CA PRO A 4 41.76 -48.48 33.11
C PRO A 4 42.22 -47.03 33.16
N LEU A 5 43.39 -46.79 33.77
CA LEU A 5 44.17 -45.59 33.53
C LEU A 5 44.54 -45.56 32.04
N ARG A 6 43.81 -44.78 31.24
CA ARG A 6 44.23 -44.47 29.88
C ARG A 6 45.50 -43.61 29.96
N THR A 7 46.63 -44.27 29.83
CA THR A 7 47.88 -43.67 29.39
C THR A 7 47.75 -43.35 27.89
N ARG A 8 48.30 -42.20 27.46
CA ARG A 8 48.31 -41.62 26.10
C ARG A 8 47.02 -40.84 25.78
N SER A 9 47.05 -39.51 25.61
CA SER A 9 47.91 -38.77 24.69
C SER A 9 48.17 -37.34 25.18
N ILE A 10 49.44 -36.99 25.30
CA ILE A 10 49.88 -35.59 25.26
C ILE A 10 49.42 -35.05 23.88
N PRO A 11 48.77 -33.88 23.80
CA PRO A 11 48.25 -33.37 22.54
C PRO A 11 49.39 -33.12 21.55
N GLN A 12 49.44 -33.91 20.47
CA GLN A 12 50.50 -33.83 19.46
C GLN A 12 50.22 -32.79 18.35
N CYS A 13 49.14 -32.02 18.43
CA CYS A 13 48.84 -30.97 17.46
C CYS A 13 48.46 -29.64 18.12
N LEU A 14 48.80 -28.55 17.43
CA LEU A 14 48.51 -27.18 17.85
C LEU A 14 47.01 -26.91 18.02
N ALA A 15 46.15 -27.67 17.34
CA ALA A 15 44.70 -27.57 17.49
C ALA A 15 44.21 -28.11 18.84
N CYS A 16 44.74 -29.24 19.32
CA CYS A 16 44.38 -29.83 20.62
C CYS A 16 44.94 -29.04 21.81
N LEU A 17 46.09 -28.36 21.65
CA LEU A 17 46.61 -27.44 22.67
C LEU A 17 45.72 -26.20 22.82
N ARG A 18 45.18 -25.65 21.71
CA ARG A 18 44.28 -24.48 21.76
C ARG A 18 42.96 -24.79 22.49
N SER A 19 42.44 -26.02 22.40
CA SER A 19 41.21 -26.39 23.12
C SER A 19 41.41 -26.58 24.63
N TYR A 20 42.62 -26.93 25.07
CA TYR A 20 42.92 -27.11 26.50
C TYR A 20 43.33 -25.80 27.19
N ALA A 21 44.07 -24.93 26.49
CA ALA A 21 44.59 -23.69 27.06
C ALA A 21 43.52 -22.60 27.33
N TRP A 22 42.26 -22.83 26.93
CA TRP A 22 41.16 -21.87 27.11
C TRP A 22 40.25 -22.15 28.31
N VAL A 23 40.61 -23.10 29.19
CA VAL A 23 39.78 -23.48 30.34
C VAL A 23 40.17 -22.74 31.63
N ASP A 24 41.38 -22.18 31.73
CA ASP A 24 41.92 -21.67 33.03
C ASP A 24 42.03 -20.15 33.18
N ALA A 25 41.26 -19.34 32.44
CA ALA A 25 41.40 -17.88 32.52
C ALA A 25 40.11 -17.05 32.52
N VAL A 26 39.00 -17.52 33.12
CA VAL A 26 37.90 -16.64 33.63
C VAL A 26 37.14 -17.35 34.76
N PRO A 27 36.93 -16.76 35.95
CA PRO A 27 36.11 -17.35 37.00
C PRO A 27 34.62 -17.12 36.68
N THR A 28 34.13 -17.75 35.62
CA THR A 28 32.69 -17.85 35.35
C THR A 28 32.24 -19.22 35.80
N GLN A 29 31.68 -19.24 37.01
CA GLN A 29 30.85 -20.28 37.61
C GLN A 29 30.65 -21.51 36.72
N THR A 30 31.39 -22.56 37.06
CA THR A 30 31.23 -23.92 36.58
C THR A 30 29.82 -24.42 36.91
N THR A 31 28.85 -24.19 36.02
CA THR A 31 27.66 -25.04 35.96
C THR A 31 28.03 -26.28 35.16
N GLY A 32 28.48 -27.32 35.86
CA GLY A 32 28.85 -28.65 35.33
C GLY A 32 27.69 -29.45 34.73
N LEU A 33 26.63 -28.79 34.27
CA LEU A 33 25.51 -29.36 33.56
C LEU A 33 25.23 -28.43 32.37
N ARG A 34 25.72 -28.79 31.19
CA ARG A 34 25.36 -28.17 29.91
C ARG A 34 23.89 -28.49 29.56
N GLN A 35 22.95 -28.14 30.43
CA GLN A 35 21.55 -28.06 30.06
C GLN A 35 21.38 -26.84 29.16
N GLN A 36 21.24 -27.07 27.86
CA GLN A 36 20.66 -26.07 26.97
C GLN A 36 19.21 -25.86 27.40
N ILE A 37 18.94 -24.78 28.15
CA ILE A 37 17.58 -24.31 28.40
C ILE A 37 17.09 -23.68 27.09
N ARG A 38 16.62 -24.53 26.18
CA ARG A 38 15.89 -24.12 24.98
C ARG A 38 14.63 -23.39 25.45
N GLY A 39 14.58 -22.07 25.26
CA GLY A 39 13.41 -21.25 25.60
C GLY A 39 13.65 -20.06 26.53
N LYS A 40 14.87 -19.85 27.06
CA LYS A 40 15.18 -18.61 27.78
C LYS A 40 15.28 -17.45 26.79
N LYS A 41 14.14 -16.79 26.53
CA LYS A 41 14.08 -15.56 25.75
C LYS A 41 14.94 -14.51 26.48
N LYS A 42 15.86 -13.88 25.75
CA LYS A 42 16.64 -12.75 26.28
C LYS A 42 15.64 -11.69 26.74
N MET A 43 15.84 -11.11 27.93
CA MET A 43 15.00 -10.01 28.40
C MET A 43 14.91 -8.94 27.29
N PRO A 44 13.73 -8.38 27.04
CA PRO A 44 13.58 -7.32 26.05
C PRO A 44 14.58 -6.21 26.38
N LYS A 45 15.25 -5.69 25.35
CA LYS A 45 16.20 -4.59 25.52
C LYS A 45 15.49 -3.47 26.29
N PRO A 46 16.15 -2.84 27.29
CA PRO A 46 15.54 -1.75 28.02
C PRO A 46 15.07 -0.69 27.02
N THR A 47 13.87 -0.16 27.24
CA THR A 47 13.31 0.87 26.38
C THR A 47 14.34 1.97 26.21
N GLY A 48 14.46 2.50 24.99
CA GLY A 48 15.49 3.47 24.63
C GLY A 48 15.34 4.83 25.34
N ASP A 49 14.61 4.91 26.45
CA ASP A 49 14.27 6.15 27.12
C ASP A 49 15.47 6.73 27.87
N ILE A 50 15.55 8.05 27.86
CA ILE A 50 16.55 8.83 28.58
C ILE A 50 15.82 9.67 29.64
N PRO A 51 16.34 9.73 30.87
CA PRO A 51 15.82 10.64 31.88
C PRO A 51 16.11 12.09 31.49
N ALA A 52 15.07 12.92 31.47
CA ALA A 52 15.16 14.32 31.12
C ALA A 52 14.46 15.18 32.18
N ARG A 53 15.00 16.37 32.43
CA ARG A 53 14.44 17.32 33.39
C ARG A 53 13.59 18.36 32.66
N LEU A 54 12.33 18.50 33.05
CA LEU A 54 11.43 19.46 32.42
C LEU A 54 11.77 20.90 32.80
N ARG A 55 11.85 21.81 31.83
CA ARG A 55 11.98 23.26 32.06
C ARG A 55 10.65 24.00 31.98
N LYS A 56 9.68 23.42 31.28
CA LYS A 56 8.31 23.93 31.14
C LYS A 56 7.34 22.82 31.55
N ASP A 57 6.13 23.22 31.94
CA ASP A 57 5.06 22.29 32.22
C ASP A 57 4.66 21.58 30.92
N LEU A 58 4.64 20.24 30.95
CA LEU A 58 4.25 19.44 29.79
C LEU A 58 3.06 18.56 30.15
N PRO A 59 1.89 18.77 29.52
CA PRO A 59 0.70 17.95 29.78
C PRO A 59 0.99 16.48 29.48
N GLY A 60 0.52 15.62 30.37
CA GLY A 60 0.73 14.18 30.40
C GLY A 60 2.14 13.75 30.79
N PHE A 61 3.12 14.65 30.96
CA PHE A 61 4.47 14.31 31.41
C PHE A 61 4.72 14.69 32.86
N GLY A 62 4.42 15.94 33.22
CA GLY A 62 4.62 16.46 34.56
C GLY A 62 4.91 17.96 34.60
N LYS A 63 5.04 18.48 35.83
CA LYS A 63 5.39 19.87 36.12
C LYS A 63 6.85 20.17 35.77
N LYS A 64 7.16 21.44 35.57
CA LYS A 64 8.51 21.98 35.47
C LYS A 64 9.36 21.49 36.64
N GLY A 65 10.56 21.03 36.33
CA GLY A 65 11.55 20.52 37.29
C GLY A 65 11.44 19.01 37.55
N SER A 66 10.35 18.36 37.14
CA SER A 66 10.22 16.90 37.26
C SER A 66 11.20 16.18 36.32
N ILE A 67 11.60 14.96 36.72
CA ILE A 67 12.50 14.10 35.95
C ILE A 67 11.68 12.96 35.38
N VAL A 68 11.56 12.94 34.05
CA VAL A 68 10.62 12.06 33.35
C VAL A 68 11.39 11.25 32.29
N PRO A 69 11.05 9.96 32.09
CA PRO A 69 11.62 9.19 30.98
C PRO A 69 11.06 9.70 29.64
N MET A 70 11.96 10.06 28.71
CA MET A 70 11.60 10.51 27.37
C MET A 70 12.37 9.75 26.29
N ALA A 71 11.73 9.54 25.13
CA ALA A 71 12.38 8.91 23.99
C ALA A 71 13.51 9.80 23.43
N ARG A 72 14.66 9.19 23.09
CA ARG A 72 15.88 9.92 22.63
C ARG A 72 15.61 10.82 21.42
N GLY A 73 14.81 10.31 20.47
CA GLY A 73 14.45 11.05 19.25
C GLY A 73 13.67 12.32 19.56
N MET A 74 12.67 12.23 20.44
CA MET A 74 11.86 13.38 20.87
C MET A 74 12.71 14.41 21.62
N MET A 75 13.61 13.95 22.50
CA MET A 75 14.53 14.83 23.20
C MET A 75 15.44 15.60 22.24
N ARG A 76 16.06 14.89 21.28
CA ARG A 76 17.01 15.49 20.33
C ARG A 76 16.34 16.46 19.35
N ASN A 77 15.20 16.07 18.80
CA ASN A 77 14.59 16.79 17.67
C ASN A 77 13.65 17.91 18.12
N HIS A 78 12.97 17.75 19.26
CA HIS A 78 11.90 18.67 19.67
C HIS A 78 12.18 19.33 21.01
N TYR A 79 12.40 18.57 22.10
CA TYR A 79 12.38 19.15 23.44
C TYR A 79 13.66 19.92 23.83
N PHE A 80 14.83 19.45 23.41
CA PHE A 80 16.09 20.13 23.69
C PHE A 80 16.23 21.43 22.87
N PRO A 81 16.00 21.44 21.54
CA PRO A 81 16.05 22.68 20.76
C PRO A 81 15.04 23.74 21.22
N SER A 82 13.83 23.31 21.63
CA SER A 82 12.78 24.21 22.12
C SER A 82 12.96 24.66 23.58
N ARG A 83 14.04 24.24 24.25
CA ARG A 83 14.33 24.50 25.68
C ARG A 83 13.14 24.13 26.59
N THR A 84 12.47 23.04 26.25
CA THR A 84 11.33 22.52 27.00
C THR A 84 11.78 21.51 28.04
N ALA A 85 12.88 20.80 27.76
CA ALA A 85 13.54 19.90 28.71
C ALA A 85 15.05 19.87 28.47
N ASP A 86 15.79 19.62 29.54
CA ASP A 86 17.24 19.46 29.53
C ASP A 86 17.63 18.01 29.78
N TYR A 87 18.77 17.60 29.25
CA TYR A 87 19.36 16.29 29.54
C TYR A 87 19.81 16.23 31.00
N VAL A 88 19.50 15.12 31.67
CA VAL A 88 20.07 14.85 33.00
C VAL A 88 21.46 14.24 32.82
N THR A 89 22.46 14.86 33.44
CA THR A 89 23.84 14.38 33.38
C THR A 89 24.05 13.14 34.24
N MET A 90 25.12 12.38 33.97
CA MET A 90 25.40 11.15 34.72
C MET A 90 25.70 11.40 36.21
N SER A 91 26.25 12.56 36.57
CA SER A 91 26.46 12.97 37.96
C SER A 91 25.14 13.24 38.66
N GLU A 92 24.24 13.99 38.02
CA GLU A 92 22.89 14.24 38.53
C GLU A 92 22.11 12.93 38.70
N LEU A 93 22.20 12.00 37.75
CA LEU A 93 21.54 10.69 37.90
C LEU A 93 22.01 9.91 39.12
N ARG A 94 23.28 10.01 39.51
CA ARG A 94 23.77 9.39 40.75
C ARG A 94 23.16 10.05 41.98
N ILE A 95 23.06 11.38 41.99
CA ILE A 95 22.43 12.15 43.07
C ILE A 95 20.95 11.79 43.18
N LEU A 96 20.24 11.75 42.06
CA LEU A 96 18.80 11.41 42.03
C LEU A 96 18.53 9.99 42.52
N ARG A 97 19.40 9.04 42.18
CA ARG A 97 19.33 7.67 42.71
C ARG A 97 19.61 7.64 44.21
N ALA A 98 20.59 8.40 44.69
CA ALA A 98 20.86 8.52 46.13
C ALA A 98 19.69 9.15 46.89
N GLN A 99 18.99 10.11 46.27
CA GLN A 99 17.80 10.78 46.82
C GLN A 99 16.50 10.00 46.59
N ASN A 100 16.55 8.82 45.93
CA ASN A 100 15.39 7.99 45.58
C ASN A 100 14.25 8.75 44.86
N ILE A 101 14.59 9.72 44.02
CA ILE A 101 13.59 10.48 43.24
C ILE A 101 13.08 9.60 42.09
N PRO A 102 11.76 9.33 41.99
CA PRO A 102 11.23 8.43 40.99
C PRO A 102 11.30 9.05 39.58
N ILE A 103 11.93 8.34 38.66
CA ILE A 103 11.96 8.69 37.23
C ILE A 103 10.70 8.10 36.58
N LYS A 104 9.57 8.79 36.73
CA LYS A 104 8.27 8.37 36.21
C LYS A 104 7.55 9.52 35.53
N ARG A 105 6.59 9.17 34.67
CA ARG A 105 5.75 10.10 33.92
C ARG A 105 4.41 10.26 34.62
N ASP A 106 3.98 11.51 34.85
CA ASP A 106 2.67 11.82 35.43
C ASP A 106 1.62 11.96 34.32
N TYR A 107 0.89 10.87 34.08
CA TYR A 107 -0.17 10.84 33.05
C TYR A 107 -1.39 11.69 33.39
N ALA A 108 -1.62 11.97 34.67
CA ALA A 108 -2.72 12.80 35.16
C ALA A 108 -2.47 14.30 34.99
N PHE A 109 -1.20 14.72 34.83
CA PHE A 109 -0.87 16.14 34.79
C PHE A 109 -1.42 16.81 33.52
N GLY A 110 -2.23 17.84 33.65
CA GLY A 110 -2.75 18.60 32.50
C GLY A 110 -3.81 17.89 31.66
N ARG A 111 -4.31 16.72 32.08
CA ARG A 111 -5.60 16.24 31.60
C ARG A 111 -6.68 17.08 32.28
N ARG A 112 -7.53 17.74 31.50
CA ARG A 112 -8.81 18.23 32.01
C ARG A 112 -9.66 16.99 32.28
N ASP A 113 -10.33 16.94 33.42
CA ASP A 113 -11.09 15.75 33.86
C ASP A 113 -12.24 15.32 32.91
N SER A 114 -12.44 16.04 31.79
CA SER A 114 -13.38 15.69 30.72
C SER A 114 -13.10 14.33 30.07
N ASP A 115 -11.83 13.91 29.97
CA ASP A 115 -11.47 12.74 29.17
C ASP A 115 -11.35 11.45 30.00
N THR A 116 -11.38 11.58 31.33
CA THR A 116 -11.33 10.44 32.26
C THR A 116 -12.68 10.16 32.91
N SER A 117 -13.66 11.07 32.77
CA SER A 117 -15.03 10.94 33.30
C SER A 117 -16.04 10.41 32.28
N SER A 118 -15.70 10.33 30.99
CA SER A 118 -16.62 9.88 29.91
C SER A 118 -16.98 8.38 29.93
N THR A 119 -16.58 7.64 30.97
CA THR A 119 -16.97 6.23 31.19
C THR A 119 -17.47 5.93 32.61
N ALA A 120 -17.64 6.92 33.50
CA ALA A 120 -18.00 6.63 34.90
C ALA A 120 -18.94 7.62 35.63
N ALA A 121 -19.42 8.71 35.01
CA ALA A 121 -20.33 9.62 35.72
C ALA A 121 -21.26 10.40 34.77
N SER A 122 -22.32 9.75 34.30
CA SER A 122 -23.59 10.47 34.06
C SER A 122 -24.27 10.63 35.40
N ASP A 123 -24.81 11.82 35.67
CA ASP A 123 -25.56 12.24 36.86
C ASP A 123 -24.72 12.82 38.01
N ALA A 124 -24.31 14.09 37.85
CA ALA A 124 -24.58 15.11 38.87
C ALA A 124 -24.12 16.52 38.45
N ALA A 125 -25.10 17.44 38.49
CA ALA A 125 -24.97 18.84 38.88
C ALA A 125 -24.25 19.81 37.92
N SER A 126 -25.07 20.42 37.06
CA SER A 126 -24.99 21.84 36.73
C SER A 126 -25.00 22.71 38.00
N LEU A 127 -24.09 23.67 38.12
CA LEU A 127 -24.30 24.97 38.79
C LEU A 127 -23.10 25.94 38.59
N SER A 128 -23.36 26.99 37.80
CA SER A 128 -22.90 28.40 37.89
C SER A 128 -21.43 28.81 38.02
N GLY A 129 -20.99 29.69 37.10
CA GLY A 129 -19.92 30.68 37.32
C GLY A 129 -19.30 31.20 36.01
N PRO A 130 -19.41 32.50 35.65
CA PRO A 130 -18.97 33.03 34.37
C PRO A 130 -17.54 33.59 34.48
N GLU A 131 -16.59 33.08 33.70
CA GLU A 131 -15.42 33.88 33.32
C GLU A 131 -14.78 33.36 32.03
N ALA A 132 -14.54 34.31 31.14
CA ALA A 132 -14.18 34.11 29.75
C ALA A 132 -12.78 33.53 29.59
N THR A 133 -12.69 32.35 28.97
CA THR A 133 -11.61 32.05 28.03
C THR A 133 -12.27 31.50 26.79
N GLU A 134 -12.26 32.28 25.72
CA GLU A 134 -12.76 31.84 24.41
C GLU A 134 -11.93 30.65 23.96
N GLU A 135 -12.45 29.45 24.23
CA GLU A 135 -12.00 28.24 23.59
C GLU A 135 -12.21 28.44 22.10
N TYR A 136 -11.12 28.54 21.34
CA TYR A 136 -11.11 28.28 19.91
C TYR A 136 -11.50 26.81 19.71
N THR A 137 -12.78 26.52 19.88
CA THR A 137 -13.41 25.36 19.27
C THR A 137 -13.12 25.53 17.79
N ARG A 138 -12.22 24.68 17.27
CA ARG A 138 -12.04 24.58 15.83
C ARG A 138 -13.38 24.13 15.31
N LYS A 139 -14.22 25.08 14.90
CA LYS A 139 -15.49 24.81 14.24
C LYS A 139 -15.14 23.81 13.14
N ALA A 140 -15.70 22.62 13.23
CA ALA A 140 -15.51 21.63 12.19
C ALA A 140 -15.85 22.33 10.87
N PRO A 141 -15.00 22.23 9.83
CA PRO A 141 -15.24 22.96 8.60
C PRO A 141 -16.65 22.62 8.11
N GLU A 142 -17.49 23.65 7.99
CA GLU A 142 -18.82 23.52 7.42
C GLU A 142 -18.64 23.18 5.95
N VAL A 143 -18.57 21.88 5.65
CA VAL A 143 -18.53 21.40 4.27
C VAL A 143 -19.93 21.58 3.72
N GLU A 144 -20.13 22.65 2.96
CA GLU A 144 -21.33 22.87 2.16
C GLU A 144 -21.58 21.63 1.29
N ARG A 145 -22.62 20.88 1.63
CA ARG A 145 -23.03 19.70 0.87
C ARG A 145 -23.79 20.18 -0.36
N LEU A 146 -23.28 19.83 -1.55
CA LEU A 146 -24.00 20.06 -2.79
C LEU A 146 -25.35 19.34 -2.78
N THR A 147 -26.36 19.96 -3.37
CA THR A 147 -27.65 19.30 -3.63
C THR A 147 -27.49 18.22 -4.70
N GLY A 148 -28.31 17.18 -4.65
CA GLY A 148 -28.31 16.09 -5.64
C GLY A 148 -28.47 16.59 -7.07
N ALA A 149 -29.46 17.46 -7.30
CA ALA A 149 -29.70 18.05 -8.62
C ALA A 149 -28.48 18.79 -9.18
N ARG A 150 -27.82 19.58 -8.34
CA ARG A 150 -26.61 20.31 -8.74
C ARG A 150 -25.46 19.36 -9.06
N SER A 151 -25.33 18.26 -8.33
CA SER A 151 -24.29 17.27 -8.63
C SER A 151 -24.49 16.58 -9.98
N ILE A 152 -25.74 16.31 -10.38
CA ILE A 152 -26.05 15.75 -11.71
C ILE A 152 -25.70 16.73 -12.81
N GLU A 153 -26.07 18.01 -12.66
CA GLU A 153 -25.71 19.06 -13.63
C GLU A 153 -24.19 19.14 -13.83
N LEU A 154 -23.43 19.10 -12.73
CA LEU A 154 -21.97 19.13 -12.77
C LEU A 154 -21.41 17.87 -13.45
N LEU A 155 -21.97 16.69 -13.17
CA LEU A 155 -21.59 15.47 -13.88
C LEU A 155 -21.95 15.53 -15.37
N GLU A 156 -23.06 16.18 -15.74
CA GLU A 156 -23.48 16.34 -17.13
C GLU A 156 -22.50 17.20 -17.94
N ILE A 157 -22.00 18.27 -17.32
CA ILE A 157 -21.09 19.24 -17.94
C ILE A 157 -19.64 18.73 -17.97
N PHE A 158 -19.14 18.20 -16.85
CA PHE A 158 -17.71 17.92 -16.69
C PHE A 158 -17.30 16.51 -17.10
N VAL A 159 -18.19 15.53 -17.03
CA VAL A 159 -17.87 14.18 -17.50
C VAL A 159 -18.08 14.14 -19.01
N PRO A 160 -17.07 13.76 -19.81
CA PRO A 160 -17.23 13.62 -21.25
C PRO A 160 -18.33 12.60 -21.59
N HIS A 161 -19.11 12.86 -22.63
CA HIS A 161 -20.13 11.91 -23.11
C HIS A 161 -19.52 10.57 -23.58
N ARG A 162 -18.27 10.61 -24.04
CA ARG A 162 -17.48 9.45 -24.47
C ARG A 162 -16.17 9.41 -23.68
N MET A 163 -15.89 8.28 -23.02
CA MET A 163 -14.64 8.03 -22.30
C MET A 163 -13.87 6.91 -22.99
N ASP A 164 -12.65 7.21 -23.43
CA ASP A 164 -11.83 6.27 -24.18
C ASP A 164 -10.82 5.55 -23.27
N PHE A 165 -10.80 4.22 -23.32
CA PHE A 165 -9.85 3.36 -22.62
C PHE A 165 -9.00 2.60 -23.61
N TYR A 166 -7.68 2.76 -23.52
CA TYR A 166 -6.73 2.06 -24.39
C TYR A 166 -6.27 0.77 -23.71
N ARG A 167 -6.43 -0.36 -24.41
CA ARG A 167 -6.01 -1.69 -23.92
C ARG A 167 -5.49 -2.57 -25.05
N GLN A 168 -4.66 -3.55 -24.69
CA GLN A 168 -4.10 -4.50 -25.67
C GLN A 168 -5.13 -5.57 -26.04
N PRO A 169 -5.45 -5.75 -27.33
CA PRO A 169 -6.32 -6.84 -27.78
C PRO A 169 -5.62 -8.20 -27.65
N ILE A 170 -6.38 -9.22 -27.25
CA ILE A 170 -5.97 -10.62 -27.33
C ILE A 170 -6.10 -11.04 -28.79
N VAL A 171 -4.97 -11.27 -29.45
CA VAL A 171 -4.95 -11.97 -30.73
C VAL A 171 -4.93 -13.45 -30.39
N GLU A 172 -6.09 -14.10 -30.46
CA GLU A 172 -6.09 -15.57 -30.51
C GLU A 172 -5.48 -15.98 -31.85
N GLU A 173 -4.21 -16.40 -31.81
CA GLU A 173 -3.66 -17.22 -32.87
C GLU A 173 -4.57 -18.46 -32.95
N ALA A 174 -5.44 -18.51 -33.96
CA ALA A 174 -6.20 -19.72 -34.27
C ALA A 174 -5.23 -20.91 -34.18
N PRO A 175 -5.62 -22.02 -33.52
CA PRO A 175 -4.69 -23.08 -33.15
C PRO A 175 -3.83 -23.44 -34.36
N LYS A 176 -2.51 -23.24 -34.23
CA LYS A 176 -1.56 -23.88 -35.12
C LYS A 176 -1.97 -25.35 -35.12
N LYS A 177 -2.46 -25.81 -36.28
CA LYS A 177 -2.72 -27.21 -36.55
C LYS A 177 -1.47 -27.98 -36.15
N GLU A 178 -1.52 -28.63 -35.00
CA GLU A 178 -0.61 -29.71 -34.69
C GLU A 178 -0.92 -30.82 -35.70
N GLU A 179 0.10 -31.09 -36.52
CA GLU A 179 0.46 -32.39 -37.06
C GLU A 179 -0.66 -33.45 -37.12
N SER A 180 -1.28 -33.58 -38.29
CA SER A 180 -1.52 -34.91 -38.83
C SER A 180 -0.58 -35.15 -39.99
N GLU A 181 0.47 -35.91 -39.70
CA GLU A 181 1.13 -36.77 -40.67
C GLU A 181 0.08 -37.63 -41.38
N ALA A 182 -0.28 -37.27 -42.60
CA ALA A 182 -0.62 -38.22 -43.65
C ALA A 182 -0.71 -37.50 -45.00
N ALA A 183 -0.06 -38.09 -46.01
CA ALA A 183 -0.10 -37.76 -47.43
C ALA A 183 0.82 -36.62 -47.94
N GLN A 184 2.12 -36.94 -48.07
CA GLN A 184 2.75 -36.73 -49.38
C GLN A 184 2.27 -37.86 -50.31
N PRO A 185 2.12 -37.69 -51.64
CA PRO A 185 3.02 -36.90 -52.49
C PRO A 185 2.34 -36.14 -53.65
N LYS A 186 2.63 -34.85 -53.82
CA LYS A 186 2.65 -34.19 -55.15
C LYS A 186 3.74 -33.14 -55.18
N LYS A 187 4.99 -33.60 -55.23
CA LYS A 187 6.18 -32.77 -55.48
C LYS A 187 6.83 -33.08 -56.83
N GLU A 188 6.07 -33.60 -57.80
CA GLU A 188 6.66 -34.10 -59.06
C GLU A 188 6.09 -33.49 -60.35
N GLU A 189 5.11 -32.58 -60.28
CA GLU A 189 4.52 -31.98 -61.49
C GLU A 189 4.39 -30.45 -61.40
N ARG A 190 5.52 -29.75 -61.22
CA ARG A 190 5.60 -28.34 -61.69
C ARG A 190 7.01 -27.84 -61.97
N ARG A 191 7.91 -28.77 -62.30
CA ARG A 191 9.23 -28.49 -62.87
C ARG A 191 9.24 -28.62 -64.40
N GLN A 192 8.08 -28.51 -65.02
CA GLN A 192 7.97 -28.48 -66.47
C GLN A 192 8.27 -27.05 -66.95
N GLN A 193 9.52 -26.89 -67.39
CA GLN A 193 9.97 -25.94 -68.40
C GLN A 193 9.45 -24.50 -68.24
N ARG A 194 10.08 -23.74 -67.34
CA ARG A 194 10.09 -22.27 -67.44
C ARG A 194 10.97 -21.89 -68.62
N THR A 195 10.38 -21.81 -69.81
CA THR A 195 11.01 -21.16 -70.96
C THR A 195 11.00 -19.66 -70.74
N ALA A 196 12.00 -18.95 -71.29
CA ALA A 196 12.22 -17.51 -71.08
C ALA A 196 11.05 -16.59 -71.52
N SER A 197 10.00 -17.15 -72.15
CA SER A 197 8.80 -16.44 -72.56
C SER A 197 7.73 -16.28 -71.44
N SER A 198 7.90 -16.89 -70.26
CA SER A 198 6.91 -16.78 -69.17
C SER A 198 7.05 -15.51 -68.30
N ALA A 199 8.10 -14.71 -68.48
CA ALA A 199 8.33 -13.52 -67.66
C ALA A 199 7.28 -12.42 -67.90
N ALA A 200 6.84 -12.23 -69.15
CA ALA A 200 5.82 -11.23 -69.48
C ALA A 200 4.44 -11.62 -68.94
N ALA A 201 4.11 -12.92 -68.92
CA ALA A 201 2.87 -13.43 -68.35
C ALA A 201 2.85 -13.31 -66.82
N ASP A 202 3.97 -13.53 -66.14
CA ASP A 202 4.09 -13.35 -64.69
C ASP A 202 3.97 -11.87 -64.29
N LEU A 203 4.52 -10.94 -65.08
CA LEU A 203 4.38 -9.49 -64.83
C LEU A 203 2.95 -9.00 -65.04
N LEU A 204 2.22 -9.53 -66.03
CA LEU A 204 0.80 -9.23 -66.21
C LEU A 204 -0.05 -9.84 -65.09
N ALA A 205 0.24 -11.07 -64.68
CA ALA A 205 -0.42 -11.71 -63.55
C ALA A 205 -0.21 -10.91 -62.25
N ALA A 206 1.02 -10.47 -61.98
CA ALA A 206 1.35 -9.61 -60.84
C ALA A 206 0.64 -8.24 -60.89
N ARG A 207 0.43 -7.67 -62.08
CA ARG A 207 -0.29 -6.39 -62.25
C ARG A 207 -1.81 -6.54 -62.12
N THR A 208 -2.37 -7.69 -62.47
CA THR A 208 -3.80 -7.99 -62.32
C THR A 208 -4.19 -8.51 -60.94
N GLN A 209 -3.22 -8.90 -60.11
CA GLN A 209 -3.48 -9.18 -58.70
C GLN A 209 -3.80 -7.87 -57.98
N LYS A 210 -5.09 -7.64 -57.77
CA LYS A 210 -5.60 -6.64 -56.83
C LYS A 210 -4.85 -6.89 -55.50
N PRO A 211 -4.20 -5.89 -54.89
CA PRO A 211 -3.46 -6.10 -53.66
C PRO A 211 -4.43 -6.69 -52.65
N GLN A 212 -4.22 -7.97 -52.30
CA GLN A 212 -4.83 -8.53 -51.11
C GLN A 212 -4.23 -7.72 -49.97
N THR A 213 -4.97 -6.71 -49.51
CA THR A 213 -4.74 -6.09 -48.22
C THR A 213 -4.53 -7.25 -47.27
N LYS A 214 -3.31 -7.34 -46.71
CA LYS A 214 -2.96 -8.32 -45.69
C LYS A 214 -4.15 -8.40 -44.74
N ALA A 215 -4.78 -9.57 -44.64
CA ALA A 215 -5.90 -9.75 -43.74
C ALA A 215 -5.41 -9.33 -42.35
N GLN A 216 -5.88 -8.18 -41.89
CA GLN A 216 -5.67 -7.75 -40.51
C GLN A 216 -6.05 -8.94 -39.63
N PRO A 217 -5.23 -9.30 -38.63
CA PRO A 217 -5.57 -10.39 -37.73
C PRO A 217 -6.98 -10.12 -37.21
N LYS A 218 -7.88 -11.10 -37.34
CA LYS A 218 -9.23 -11.01 -36.79
C LYS A 218 -9.10 -10.93 -35.28
N MET A 219 -8.95 -9.73 -34.74
CA MET A 219 -8.96 -9.50 -33.30
C MET A 219 -10.30 -10.00 -32.79
N THR A 220 -10.29 -10.94 -31.85
CA THR A 220 -11.50 -11.55 -31.29
C THR A 220 -12.30 -10.57 -30.44
N GLY A 221 -11.93 -9.28 -30.46
CA GLY A 221 -12.49 -8.23 -29.62
C GLY A 221 -12.09 -8.37 -28.16
N ALA A 222 -11.55 -9.50 -27.71
CA ALA A 222 -11.17 -9.68 -26.31
C ALA A 222 -9.94 -8.82 -25.94
N ILE A 223 -9.89 -8.37 -24.71
CA ILE A 223 -8.87 -7.47 -24.16
C ILE A 223 -8.01 -8.21 -23.14
N TYR A 224 -6.71 -7.91 -23.12
CA TYR A 224 -5.85 -8.27 -22.00
C TYR A 224 -6.22 -7.43 -20.78
N GLY A 225 -6.80 -8.09 -19.78
CA GLY A 225 -7.29 -7.47 -18.55
C GLY A 225 -8.79 -7.20 -18.59
N SER A 226 -9.25 -6.20 -17.83
CA SER A 226 -10.65 -5.79 -17.80
C SER A 226 -10.76 -4.32 -17.46
N VAL A 227 -11.69 -3.60 -18.09
CA VAL A 227 -12.11 -2.28 -17.62
C VAL A 227 -13.17 -2.49 -16.53
N SER A 228 -12.83 -2.13 -15.31
CA SER A 228 -13.70 -2.31 -14.14
C SER A 228 -14.46 -1.02 -13.79
N GLN A 229 -15.45 -1.12 -12.89
CA GLN A 229 -16.13 0.06 -12.32
C GLN A 229 -15.14 1.07 -11.71
N HIS A 230 -14.06 0.57 -11.10
CA HIS A 230 -13.01 1.40 -10.52
C HIS A 230 -12.29 2.22 -11.59
N ASP A 231 -11.95 1.64 -12.75
CA ASP A 231 -11.29 2.35 -13.84
C ASP A 231 -12.17 3.49 -14.38
N VAL A 232 -13.48 3.23 -14.50
CA VAL A 232 -14.47 4.25 -14.90
C VAL A 232 -14.55 5.35 -13.84
N LEU A 233 -14.60 5.00 -12.55
CA LEU A 233 -14.63 5.97 -11.47
C LEU A 233 -13.36 6.83 -11.43
N VAL A 234 -12.18 6.27 -11.69
CA VAL A 234 -10.92 7.02 -11.77
C VAL A 234 -10.97 8.02 -12.92
N ALA A 235 -11.47 7.62 -14.10
CA ALA A 235 -11.64 8.52 -15.24
C ALA A 235 -12.63 9.66 -14.94
N VAL A 236 -13.77 9.34 -14.31
CA VAL A 236 -14.79 10.32 -13.90
C VAL A 236 -14.23 11.28 -12.85
N ARG A 237 -13.49 10.81 -11.85
CA ARG A 237 -12.83 11.70 -10.87
C ARG A 237 -11.80 12.60 -11.53
N ALA A 238 -11.04 12.08 -12.49
CA ALA A 238 -10.06 12.88 -13.23
C ALA A 238 -10.74 14.00 -14.04
N SER A 239 -11.89 13.74 -14.68
CA SER A 239 -12.61 14.77 -15.43
C SER A 239 -13.20 15.86 -14.52
N ILE A 240 -13.75 15.44 -13.38
CA ILE A 240 -14.40 16.32 -12.40
C ILE A 240 -13.38 17.18 -11.62
N ALA A 241 -12.15 16.68 -11.42
CA ALA A 241 -11.10 17.40 -10.69
C ALA A 241 -10.70 18.74 -11.31
N THR A 242 -11.09 19.02 -12.56
CA THR A 242 -10.86 20.30 -13.23
C THR A 242 -11.61 21.46 -12.57
N ASN A 243 -12.70 21.19 -11.83
CA ASN A 243 -13.53 22.22 -11.20
C ASN A 243 -13.69 21.98 -9.69
N ASP A 244 -13.53 23.03 -8.89
CA ASP A 244 -13.58 23.00 -7.43
C ASP A 244 -14.97 22.66 -6.85
N GLU A 245 -16.06 23.03 -7.53
CA GLU A 245 -17.42 22.64 -7.14
C GLU A 245 -17.64 21.16 -7.46
N ALA A 246 -17.30 20.75 -8.68
CA ALA A 246 -17.50 19.37 -9.14
C ALA A 246 -16.66 18.39 -8.32
N ALA A 247 -15.43 18.76 -7.92
CA ALA A 247 -14.55 17.95 -7.08
C ALA A 247 -15.14 17.60 -5.70
N ARG A 248 -16.16 18.34 -5.24
CA ARG A 248 -16.88 18.03 -3.98
C ARG A 248 -17.89 16.88 -4.14
N VAL A 249 -18.22 16.48 -5.37
CA VAL A 249 -19.14 15.37 -5.64
C VAL A 249 -18.45 14.05 -5.30
N ILE A 250 -19.00 13.34 -4.31
CA ILE A 250 -18.48 12.04 -3.87
C ILE A 250 -19.16 10.95 -4.69
N VAL A 251 -18.43 10.38 -5.65
CA VAL A 251 -18.85 9.21 -6.43
C VAL A 251 -18.12 7.95 -5.91
N SER A 252 -18.88 6.89 -5.65
CA SER A 252 -18.37 5.58 -5.23
C SER A 252 -18.49 4.53 -6.33
N GLU A 253 -17.82 3.38 -6.18
CA GLU A 253 -17.85 2.29 -7.18
C GLU A 253 -19.25 1.69 -7.33
N GLN A 254 -20.05 1.72 -6.25
CA GLN A 254 -21.41 1.20 -6.23
C GLN A 254 -22.38 2.05 -7.04
N ASP A 255 -22.03 3.32 -7.27
CA ASP A 255 -22.86 4.26 -8.01
C ASP A 255 -22.70 4.12 -9.54
N VAL A 256 -21.68 3.36 -9.99
CA VAL A 256 -21.39 3.13 -11.42
C VAL A 256 -21.98 1.78 -11.84
N VAL A 257 -23.02 1.81 -12.66
CA VAL A 257 -23.75 0.61 -13.11
C VAL A 257 -23.61 0.45 -14.61
N PHE A 258 -23.17 -0.73 -15.06
CA PHE A 258 -23.19 -1.09 -16.48
C PHE A 258 -24.62 -1.41 -16.93
N THR A 259 -25.06 -0.76 -18.01
CA THR A 259 -26.39 -1.02 -18.58
C THR A 259 -26.39 -2.31 -19.41
N ASP A 260 -25.27 -2.62 -20.08
CA ASP A 260 -25.15 -3.79 -20.95
C ASP A 260 -25.11 -5.13 -20.18
N GLU A 261 -25.84 -6.13 -20.68
CA GLU A 261 -26.00 -7.45 -20.02
C GLU A 261 -24.67 -8.18 -19.81
N LYS A 262 -23.77 -8.13 -20.81
CA LYS A 262 -22.46 -8.78 -20.75
C LYS A 262 -21.54 -8.16 -19.69
N ALA A 263 -21.53 -6.83 -19.60
CA ALA A 263 -20.70 -6.11 -18.64
C ALA A 263 -21.29 -6.13 -17.22
N ARG A 264 -22.62 -6.21 -17.09
CA ARG A 264 -23.34 -6.27 -15.81
C ARG A 264 -23.14 -7.60 -15.07
N ALA A 265 -23.03 -8.71 -15.79
CA ALA A 265 -22.85 -10.03 -15.17
C ALA A 265 -21.52 -10.13 -14.40
N GLU A 266 -20.45 -9.52 -14.91
CA GLU A 266 -19.11 -9.60 -14.32
C GLU A 266 -18.64 -8.28 -13.67
N ASN A 267 -19.46 -7.23 -13.71
CA ASN A 267 -19.12 -5.84 -13.34
C ASN A 267 -17.81 -5.34 -13.99
N LYS A 268 -17.49 -5.89 -15.17
CA LYS A 268 -16.21 -5.73 -15.87
C LYS A 268 -16.42 -5.88 -17.37
N ILE A 269 -15.69 -5.08 -18.13
CA ILE A 269 -15.67 -5.14 -19.60
C ILE A 269 -14.39 -5.85 -20.04
N LYS A 270 -14.52 -6.92 -20.83
CA LYS A 270 -13.41 -7.70 -21.41
C LYS A 270 -13.34 -7.60 -22.93
N GLU A 271 -14.33 -6.98 -23.56
CA GLU A 271 -14.45 -6.87 -25.01
C GLU A 271 -14.25 -5.41 -25.46
N LEU A 272 -13.57 -5.23 -26.60
CA LEU A 272 -13.44 -3.98 -27.32
C LEU A 272 -14.80 -3.56 -27.87
N GLY A 273 -15.08 -2.28 -27.81
CA GLY A 273 -16.36 -1.73 -28.26
C GLY A 273 -16.81 -0.54 -27.43
N ASP A 274 -18.02 -0.11 -27.72
CA ASP A 274 -18.70 0.97 -27.03
C ASP A 274 -19.70 0.36 -26.05
N TRP A 275 -19.62 0.77 -24.79
CA TRP A 275 -20.39 0.24 -23.67
C TRP A 275 -21.15 1.37 -22.98
N GLU A 276 -22.40 1.15 -22.61
CA GLU A 276 -23.19 2.15 -21.89
C GLU A 276 -23.08 1.97 -20.37
N VAL A 277 -22.76 3.08 -19.70
CA VAL A 277 -22.59 3.15 -18.24
C VAL A 277 -23.49 4.23 -17.66
N GLU A 278 -24.20 3.88 -16.60
CA GLU A 278 -25.02 4.80 -15.82
C GLU A 278 -24.28 5.16 -14.52
N ILE A 279 -24.10 6.46 -14.28
CA ILE A 279 -23.47 6.99 -13.06
C ILE A 279 -24.57 7.60 -12.20
N LYS A 280 -24.83 7.02 -11.04
CA LYS A 280 -25.80 7.51 -10.06
C LYS A 280 -25.14 8.44 -9.06
N VAL A 281 -25.92 9.29 -8.40
CA VAL A 281 -25.42 10.12 -7.30
C VAL A 281 -26.33 9.96 -6.09
N ARG A 282 -25.73 9.95 -4.91
CA ARG A 282 -26.46 9.85 -3.66
C ARG A 282 -27.36 11.07 -3.46
N GLY A 283 -28.66 10.86 -3.49
CA GLY A 283 -29.67 11.88 -3.25
C GLY A 283 -30.64 12.10 -4.42
N GLU A 284 -30.39 11.47 -5.57
CA GLU A 284 -31.29 11.54 -6.72
C GLU A 284 -31.33 10.20 -7.47
N GLU A 285 -32.50 9.85 -8.00
CA GLU A 285 -32.73 8.55 -8.63
C GLU A 285 -32.26 8.51 -10.10
N ASN A 286 -32.10 9.70 -10.71
CA ASN A 286 -31.69 9.85 -12.09
C ASN A 286 -30.17 9.69 -12.23
N GLY A 287 -29.72 8.66 -12.94
CA GLY A 287 -28.32 8.47 -13.29
C GLY A 287 -27.95 9.15 -14.62
N VAL A 288 -26.71 9.61 -14.73
CA VAL A 288 -26.15 10.15 -15.98
C VAL A 288 -25.62 9.00 -16.84
N LYS A 289 -26.13 8.87 -18.07
CA LYS A 289 -25.69 7.84 -19.02
C LYS A 289 -24.49 8.34 -19.85
N ARG A 290 -23.43 7.53 -19.91
CA ARG A 290 -22.18 7.81 -20.61
C ARG A 290 -21.71 6.60 -21.40
N ILE A 291 -20.97 6.85 -22.47
CA ILE A 291 -20.43 5.81 -23.32
C ILE A 291 -18.96 5.60 -22.96
N VAL A 292 -18.61 4.37 -22.61
CA VAL A 292 -17.26 3.91 -22.38
C VAL A 292 -16.79 3.17 -23.62
N ARG A 293 -15.83 3.74 -24.33
CA ARG A 293 -15.27 3.19 -25.55
C ARG A 293 -13.92 2.55 -25.25
N VAL A 294 -13.80 1.26 -25.52
CA VAL A 294 -12.53 0.55 -25.35
C VAL A 294 -11.86 0.39 -26.71
N VAL A 295 -10.74 1.08 -26.87
CA VAL A 295 -9.96 1.18 -28.11
C VAL A 295 -8.72 0.29 -28.01
N PRO A 296 -8.34 -0.42 -29.08
CA PRO A 296 -7.07 -1.14 -29.10
C PRO A 296 -5.90 -0.15 -29.00
N GLN A 297 -4.97 -0.43 -28.10
CA GLN A 297 -3.72 0.32 -28.03
C GLN A 297 -2.82 -0.11 -29.20
N GLU A 298 -2.49 0.83 -30.10
CA GLU A 298 -1.46 0.62 -31.11
C GLU A 298 -0.11 0.40 -30.39
N ALA A 299 0.55 -0.72 -30.71
CA ALA A 299 1.85 -1.10 -30.16
C ALA A 299 2.99 -0.60 -31.04
#